data_AF-A0A2H0ERY9-F1
#
_entry.id   AF-A0A2H0ERY9-F1
#
_cell.length_a   1.000
_cell.length_b   1.000
_cell.length_c   1.000
_cell.angle_alpha   90.00
_cell.angle_beta   90.00
_cell.angle_gamma   90.00
#
_symmetry.space_group_name_H-M   'P 1'
#
loop_
_entity.id
_entity.type
_entity.pdbx_description
1 polymer ?
#
loop_
_entity_poly.entity_id
_entity_poly.type
_entity_poly.pdbx_seq_one_letter_code
_entity_poly.pdbx_strand_id
1 'polypeptide(L)'
;MVVEPFPCARRQPIDDPADIRWIENMISAIAGLIAASGGAVAIAGRDLYADAAPARARALTVMYDAGEVVFGYRDARDGAVVNLVVERLAVAGAGAPRECWRAEVFVEEAEGHTLRGALVEREAAALAEKVVAAVSAGLSAPLPAPGAALARALRAP
;
A
#
# COMPACT_ATOMS: atom_id res chain seq x y z
N MET A 1 -28.38 -0.16 -21.67
CA MET A 1 -27.11 -0.33 -20.94
C MET A 1 -27.35 0.08 -19.51
N VAL A 2 -27.36 -0.85 -18.56
CA VAL A 2 -27.48 -0.53 -17.13
C VAL A 2 -26.08 -0.21 -16.65
N VAL A 3 -25.85 1.02 -16.20
CA VAL A 3 -24.59 1.40 -15.55
C VAL A 3 -24.73 1.02 -14.08
N GLU A 4 -24.02 -0.01 -13.64
CA GLU A 4 -23.91 -0.31 -12.22
C GLU A 4 -23.04 0.77 -11.57
N PRO A 5 -23.52 1.44 -10.49
CA PRO A 5 -22.72 2.42 -9.79
C PRO A 5 -21.48 1.74 -9.24
N PHE A 6 -20.32 2.36 -9.45
CA PHE A 6 -19.08 1.87 -8.90
C PHE A 6 -19.17 1.84 -7.36
N PRO A 7 -18.71 0.77 -6.69
CA PRO A 7 -18.83 0.67 -5.24
C PRO A 7 -18.19 1.87 -4.56
N CYS A 8 -18.90 2.50 -3.62
CA CYS A 8 -18.35 3.60 -2.86
C CYS A 8 -17.39 3.04 -1.82
N ALA A 9 -16.08 3.22 -2.05
CA ALA A 9 -15.05 2.87 -1.09
C ALA A 9 -14.75 4.06 -0.18
N ARG A 10 -14.69 3.81 1.13
CA ARG A 10 -14.34 4.78 2.15
C ARG A 10 -13.22 4.22 3.01
N ARG A 11 -12.20 5.04 3.22
CA ARG A 11 -11.09 4.72 4.12
C ARG A 11 -11.57 4.54 5.55
N GLN A 12 -11.02 3.54 6.24
CA GLN A 12 -11.29 3.25 7.65
C GLN A 12 -9.99 3.18 8.45
N PRO A 13 -10.02 3.50 9.75
CA PRO A 13 -8.88 3.29 10.63
C PRO A 13 -8.35 1.86 10.57
N ILE A 14 -7.04 1.73 10.74
CA ILE A 14 -6.34 0.45 10.87
C ILE A 14 -6.15 0.21 12.37
N ASP A 15 -7.11 -0.44 12.99
CA ASP A 15 -7.19 -0.61 14.45
C ASP A 15 -7.01 -2.07 14.91
N ASP A 16 -7.07 -3.03 13.98
CA ASP A 16 -6.83 -4.44 14.27
C ASP A 16 -5.33 -4.73 14.47
N PRO A 17 -4.89 -5.26 15.63
CA PRO A 17 -3.48 -5.54 15.89
C PRO A 17 -2.83 -6.60 14.98
N ALA A 18 -3.61 -7.52 14.41
CA ALA A 18 -3.12 -8.48 13.44
C ALA A 18 -2.85 -7.81 12.09
N ASP A 19 -3.74 -6.92 11.65
CA ASP A 19 -3.54 -6.16 10.41
C ASP A 19 -2.34 -5.21 10.51
N ILE A 20 -2.22 -4.47 11.62
CA ILE A 20 -1.05 -3.62 11.91
C ILE A 20 0.24 -4.43 11.78
N ARG A 21 0.29 -5.63 12.38
CA ARG A 21 1.46 -6.51 12.34
C ARG A 21 1.81 -6.92 10.91
N TRP A 22 0.82 -7.23 10.08
CA TRP A 22 1.06 -7.57 8.67
C TRP A 22 1.64 -6.39 7.89
N ILE A 23 1.14 -5.17 8.12
CA ILE A 23 1.68 -3.96 7.49
C ILE A 23 3.12 -3.70 7.94
N GLU A 24 3.41 -3.82 9.23
CA GLU A 24 4.77 -3.60 9.76
C GLU A 24 5.77 -4.66 9.28
N ASN A 25 5.33 -5.92 9.18
CA ASN A 25 6.12 -7.00 8.59
C ASN A 25 6.42 -6.74 7.11
N MET A 26 5.41 -6.29 6.34
CA MET A 26 5.58 -5.89 4.94
C MET A 26 6.59 -4.75 4.80
N ILE A 27 6.46 -3.68 5.61
CA ILE A 27 7.41 -2.55 5.62
C ILE A 27 8.82 -3.06 5.91
N SER A 28 8.99 -3.92 6.91
CA SER A 28 10.29 -4.48 7.30
C SER A 28 10.89 -5.36 6.19
N ALA A 29 10.07 -6.18 5.55
CA ALA A 29 10.49 -7.02 4.43
C ALA A 29 10.95 -6.18 3.23
N ILE A 30 10.17 -5.15 2.86
CA ILE A 30 10.54 -4.23 1.77
C ILE A 30 11.81 -3.48 2.15
N ALA A 31 11.93 -2.98 3.38
CA ALA A 31 13.13 -2.30 3.83
C ALA A 31 14.38 -3.19 3.73
N GLY A 32 14.27 -4.47 4.07
CA GLY A 32 15.33 -5.46 3.86
C GLY A 32 15.70 -5.66 2.38
N LEU A 33 14.70 -5.80 1.50
CA LEU A 33 14.90 -5.94 0.05
C LEU A 33 15.61 -4.71 -0.55
N ILE A 34 15.13 -3.52 -0.19
CA ILE A 34 15.66 -2.25 -0.70
C ILE A 34 17.06 -1.98 -0.15
N ALA A 35 17.30 -2.22 1.14
CA ALA A 35 18.64 -2.13 1.72
C ALA A 35 19.63 -3.09 1.03
N ALA A 36 19.21 -4.32 0.73
CA ALA A 36 20.04 -5.30 0.01
C ALA A 36 20.40 -4.85 -1.42
N SER A 37 19.55 -4.03 -2.06
CA SER A 37 19.86 -3.43 -3.36
C SER A 37 20.83 -2.22 -3.27
N GLY A 38 21.05 -1.66 -2.07
CA GLY A 38 21.75 -0.38 -1.88
C GLY A 38 20.82 0.84 -1.97
N GLY A 39 19.51 0.62 -1.90
CA GLY A 39 18.48 1.65 -1.92
C GLY A 39 18.28 2.35 -0.58
N ALA A 40 17.23 3.17 -0.49
CA ALA A 40 16.84 3.89 0.73
C ALA A 40 15.34 3.81 0.96
N VAL A 41 14.88 3.98 2.20
CA VAL A 41 13.46 3.85 2.58
C VAL A 41 13.00 4.97 3.49
N ALA A 42 11.73 5.33 3.38
CA ALA A 42 11.11 6.43 4.10
C ALA A 42 9.66 6.09 4.51
N ILE A 43 9.19 6.70 5.60
CA ILE A 43 7.78 6.70 6.02
C ILE A 43 7.30 8.15 6.05
N ALA A 44 6.21 8.47 5.34
CA ALA A 44 5.73 9.86 5.14
C ALA A 44 6.86 10.86 4.80
N GLY A 45 7.73 10.47 3.86
CA GLY A 45 8.84 11.33 3.41
C GLY A 45 9.96 11.52 4.43
N ARG A 46 9.94 10.81 5.56
CA ARG A 46 11.03 10.81 6.56
C ARG A 46 11.81 9.52 6.46
N ASP A 47 13.12 9.60 6.46
CA ASP A 47 14.00 8.42 6.44
C ASP A 47 13.63 7.47 7.60
N LEU A 48 13.43 6.19 7.26
CA LEU A 48 12.96 5.17 8.20
C LEU A 48 13.93 4.96 9.38
N TYR A 49 15.22 5.21 9.19
CA TYR A 49 16.28 4.92 10.15
C TYR A 49 16.85 6.18 10.81
N ALA A 50 16.57 7.37 10.27
CA ALA A 50 16.99 8.64 10.87
C ALA A 50 16.23 8.99 12.16
N ASP A 51 14.94 8.67 12.23
CA ASP A 51 14.10 9.00 13.39
C ASP A 51 14.26 7.99 14.54
N ALA A 52 14.18 8.47 15.79
CA ALA A 52 14.13 7.60 16.95
C ALA A 52 12.86 6.71 16.92
N ALA A 53 12.95 5.48 17.44
CA ALA A 53 11.84 4.53 17.41
C ALA A 53 10.50 5.09 17.94
N PRO A 54 10.45 5.87 19.05
CA PRO A 54 9.20 6.46 19.53
C PRO A 54 8.59 7.48 18.57
N ALA A 55 9.41 8.25 17.83
CA ALA A 55 8.92 9.23 16.87
C ALA A 55 8.26 8.54 15.67
N ARG A 56 8.88 7.45 15.18
CA ARG A 56 8.30 6.63 14.11
C ARG A 56 7.02 5.94 14.53
N ALA A 57 6.97 5.38 15.73
CA ALA A 57 5.77 4.76 16.25
C ALA A 57 4.61 5.76 16.27
N ARG A 58 4.85 7.01 16.71
CA ARG A 58 3.83 8.07 16.67
C ARG A 58 3.38 8.42 15.26
N ALA A 59 4.30 8.50 14.30
CA ALA A 59 3.95 8.75 12.90
C ALA A 59 3.07 7.63 12.33
N LEU A 60 3.41 6.36 12.61
CA LEU A 60 2.61 5.21 12.24
C LEU A 60 1.23 5.21 12.93
N THR A 61 1.13 5.57 14.21
CA THR A 61 -0.17 5.71 14.88
C THR A 61 -1.08 6.72 14.18
N VAL A 62 -0.55 7.90 13.83
CA VAL A 62 -1.34 8.92 13.09
C VAL A 62 -1.81 8.38 11.73
N MET A 63 -0.97 7.60 11.05
CA MET A 63 -1.33 6.93 9.79
C MET A 63 -2.42 5.88 9.98
N TYR A 64 -2.30 5.03 11.00
CA TYR A 64 -3.28 4.01 11.34
C TYR A 64 -4.64 4.63 11.68
N ASP A 65 -4.65 5.71 12.48
CA ASP A 65 -5.86 6.47 12.81
C ASP A 65 -6.51 7.09 11.55
N ALA A 66 -5.68 7.55 10.61
CA ALA A 66 -6.13 8.07 9.32
C ALA A 66 -6.57 6.97 8.34
N GLY A 67 -6.24 5.70 8.62
CA GLY A 67 -6.53 4.56 7.75
C GLY A 67 -5.61 4.43 6.54
N GLU A 68 -4.45 5.09 6.56
CA GLU A 68 -3.52 5.18 5.43
C GLU A 68 -2.07 5.18 5.92
N VAL A 69 -1.27 4.26 5.38
CA VAL A 69 0.17 4.18 5.63
C VAL A 69 0.91 4.53 4.35
N VAL A 70 1.75 5.56 4.42
CA VAL A 70 2.58 6.01 3.30
C VAL A 70 4.02 5.57 3.52
N PHE A 71 4.48 4.67 2.66
CA PHE A 71 5.83 4.12 2.69
C PHE A 71 6.53 4.37 1.36
N GLY A 72 7.64 5.10 1.39
CA GLY A 72 8.45 5.43 0.23
C GLY A 72 9.75 4.64 0.19
N TYR A 73 10.27 4.38 -1.01
CA TYR A 73 11.59 3.79 -1.18
C TYR A 73 12.25 4.24 -2.49
N ARG A 74 13.58 4.27 -2.50
CA ARG A 74 14.39 4.39 -3.70
C ARG A 74 15.02 3.04 -3.99
N ASP A 75 14.71 2.48 -5.14
CA ASP A 75 15.28 1.23 -5.63
C ASP A 75 16.62 1.51 -6.33
N ALA A 76 17.68 0.85 -5.91
CA ALA A 76 19.00 1.04 -6.53
C ALA A 76 19.19 0.22 -7.80
N ARG A 77 18.28 -0.71 -8.12
CA ARG A 77 18.34 -1.53 -9.35
C ARG A 77 18.11 -0.69 -10.60
N ASP A 78 17.18 0.26 -10.53
CA ASP A 78 16.78 1.12 -11.64
C ASP A 78 16.75 2.62 -11.29
N GLY A 79 16.98 2.97 -10.02
CA GLY A 79 16.95 4.35 -9.52
C GLY A 79 15.54 4.88 -9.24
N ALA A 80 14.49 4.06 -9.38
CA ALA A 80 13.11 4.50 -9.21
C ALA A 80 12.83 4.90 -7.75
N VAL A 81 12.16 6.03 -7.57
CA VAL A 81 11.59 6.42 -6.28
C VAL A 81 10.10 6.06 -6.31
N VAL A 82 9.67 5.25 -5.36
CA VAL A 82 8.34 4.67 -5.29
C VAL A 82 7.68 5.05 -3.98
N ASN A 83 6.43 5.47 -4.02
CA ASN A 83 5.58 5.65 -2.85
C ASN A 83 4.43 4.63 -2.89
N LEU A 84 4.35 3.83 -1.83
CA LEU A 84 3.25 2.92 -1.56
C LEU A 84 2.28 3.59 -0.60
N VAL A 85 1.00 3.64 -0.99
CA VAL A 85 -0.09 4.14 -0.17
C VAL A 85 -0.98 2.96 0.17
N VAL A 86 -0.93 2.51 1.43
CA VAL A 86 -1.63 1.32 1.91
C VAL A 86 -2.83 1.75 2.74
N GLU A 87 -4.02 1.31 2.36
CA GLU A 87 -5.28 1.73 2.95
C GLU A 87 -6.19 0.55 3.27
N ARG A 88 -6.92 0.68 4.38
CA ARG A 88 -8.09 -0.16 4.67
C ARG A 88 -9.34 0.56 4.19
N LEU A 89 -10.16 -0.14 3.40
CA LEU A 89 -11.35 0.40 2.77
C LEU A 89 -12.60 -0.39 3.19
N ALA A 90 -13.62 0.31 3.66
CA ALA A 90 -14.99 -0.18 3.64
C ALA A 90 -15.60 0.14 2.29
N VAL A 91 -16.19 -0.88 1.67
CA VAL A 91 -16.82 -0.76 0.36
C VAL A 91 -18.32 -1.02 0.48
N ALA A 92 -19.10 0.01 0.15
CA ALA A 92 -20.55 -0.08 0.07
C ALA A 92 -20.97 -0.61 -1.31
N GLY A 93 -21.85 -1.62 -1.32
CA GLY A 93 -22.50 -2.16 -2.52
C GLY A 93 -23.95 -2.58 -2.22
N ALA A 94 -24.62 -3.24 -3.17
CA ALA A 94 -26.01 -3.71 -3.02
C ALA A 94 -26.20 -4.86 -1.98
N GLY A 95 -25.23 -5.06 -1.08
CA GLY A 95 -25.20 -6.08 -0.04
C GLY A 95 -24.46 -5.57 1.21
N ALA A 96 -24.06 -6.48 2.11
CA ALA A 96 -23.33 -6.10 3.32
C ALA A 96 -22.02 -5.35 2.98
N PRO A 97 -21.61 -4.35 3.80
CA PRO A 97 -20.32 -3.69 3.66
C PRO A 97 -19.21 -4.74 3.57
N ARG A 98 -18.31 -4.57 2.59
CA ARG A 98 -17.15 -5.45 2.44
C ARG A 98 -15.90 -4.66 2.76
N GLU A 99 -15.00 -5.27 3.52
CA GLU A 99 -13.69 -4.69 3.77
C GLU A 99 -12.69 -5.20 2.73
N CYS A 100 -11.80 -4.31 2.30
CA CYS A 100 -10.66 -4.67 1.49
C CYS A 100 -9.48 -3.75 1.78
N TRP A 101 -8.30 -4.23 1.41
CA TRP A 101 -7.02 -3.60 1.55
C TRP A 101 -6.50 -3.20 0.19
N ARG A 102 -6.03 -1.96 0.04
CA ARG A 102 -5.45 -1.43 -1.21
C ARG A 102 -4.03 -0.94 -0.96
N ALA A 103 -3.12 -1.26 -1.86
CA ALA A 103 -1.82 -0.60 -1.98
C ALA A 103 -1.75 0.09 -3.35
N GLU A 104 -1.82 1.42 -3.37
CA GLU A 104 -1.54 2.21 -4.58
C GLU A 104 -0.03 2.45 -4.71
N VAL A 105 0.47 2.34 -5.93
CA VAL A 105 1.90 2.44 -6.23
C VAL A 105 2.11 3.66 -7.10
N PHE A 106 2.82 4.64 -6.56
CA PHE A 106 3.23 5.85 -7.24
C PHE A 106 4.71 5.81 -7.53
N VAL A 107 5.13 6.24 -8.72
CA VAL A 107 6.53 6.39 -9.09
C VAL A 107 6.82 7.88 -9.29
N GLU A 108 7.93 8.35 -8.75
CA GLU A 108 8.42 9.70 -9.00
C GLU A 108 8.97 9.81 -10.42
N GLU A 109 8.51 10.84 -11.11
CA GLU A 109 8.90 11.25 -12.45
C GLU A 109 9.30 12.73 -12.42
N ALA A 110 9.86 13.25 -13.51
CA ALA A 110 10.37 14.63 -13.57
C ALA A 110 9.32 15.70 -13.22
N GLU A 111 8.04 15.42 -13.43
CA GLU A 111 6.92 16.35 -13.22
C GLU A 111 6.12 16.07 -11.92
N GLY A 112 6.53 15.08 -11.11
CA GLY A 112 5.86 14.74 -9.86
C GLY A 112 5.69 13.23 -9.66
N HIS A 113 4.53 12.80 -9.19
CA HIS A 113 4.25 11.38 -8.97
C HIS A 113 3.19 10.86 -9.93
N THR A 114 3.50 9.77 -10.61
CA THR A 114 2.58 9.09 -11.53
C THR A 114 2.06 7.81 -10.87
N LEU A 115 0.73 7.63 -10.88
CA LEU A 115 0.11 6.39 -10.41
C LEU A 115 0.42 5.26 -11.40
N ARG A 116 1.19 4.26 -10.95
CA ARG A 116 1.53 3.05 -11.73
C ARG A 116 0.41 2.02 -11.70
N GLY A 117 -0.40 2.01 -10.65
CA GLY A 117 -1.53 1.10 -10.46
C GLY A 117 -1.73 0.73 -8.99
N ALA A 118 -2.49 -0.33 -8.74
CA ALA A 118 -2.76 -0.78 -7.37
C ALA A 118 -2.82 -2.30 -7.23
N LEU A 119 -2.54 -2.77 -6.02
CA LEU A 119 -2.84 -4.11 -5.54
C LEU A 119 -4.01 -4.01 -4.56
N VAL A 120 -4.97 -4.94 -4.65
CA VAL A 120 -6.15 -4.93 -3.78
C VAL A 120 -6.52 -6.34 -3.37
N GLU A 121 -6.64 -6.59 -2.07
CA GLU A 121 -6.99 -7.88 -1.48
C GLU A 121 -8.03 -7.72 -0.38
N ARG A 122 -8.61 -8.83 0.11
CA ARG A 122 -9.59 -8.80 1.20
C ARG A 122 -8.94 -8.78 2.59
N GLU A 123 -7.72 -9.28 2.69
CA GLU A 123 -6.99 -9.45 3.93
C GLU A 123 -5.65 -8.71 3.87
N ALA A 124 -5.23 -8.12 4.99
CA ALA A 124 -3.96 -7.42 5.07
C ALA A 124 -2.78 -8.35 4.77
N ALA A 125 -2.84 -9.61 5.21
CA ALA A 125 -1.84 -10.64 4.96
C ALA A 125 -1.62 -10.87 3.45
N ALA A 126 -2.71 -11.11 2.72
CA ALA A 126 -2.65 -11.33 1.28
C ALA A 126 -2.16 -10.11 0.51
N LEU A 127 -2.55 -8.90 0.94
CA LEU A 127 -2.02 -7.67 0.35
C LEU A 127 -0.51 -7.56 0.61
N ALA A 128 -0.07 -7.75 1.85
CA ALA A 128 1.32 -7.67 2.26
C ALA A 128 2.21 -8.60 1.41
N GLU A 129 1.81 -9.86 1.25
CA GLU A 129 2.53 -10.83 0.42
C GLU A 129 2.64 -10.37 -1.04
N LYS A 130 1.55 -9.88 -1.63
CA LYS A 130 1.54 -9.40 -3.03
C LYS A 130 2.40 -8.16 -3.22
N VAL A 131 2.38 -7.23 -2.26
CA VAL A 131 3.23 -6.05 -2.31
C VAL A 131 4.69 -6.45 -2.23
N VAL A 132 5.08 -7.30 -1.26
CA VAL A 132 6.47 -7.77 -1.13
C VAL A 132 6.92 -8.49 -2.40
N ALA A 133 6.08 -9.36 -2.99
CA ALA A 133 6.39 -10.04 -4.24
C ALA A 133 6.58 -9.06 -5.41
N ALA A 134 5.69 -8.07 -5.54
CA ALA A 134 5.78 -7.05 -6.59
C ALA A 134 7.05 -6.20 -6.45
N VAL A 135 7.39 -5.77 -5.23
CA VAL A 135 8.61 -5.00 -4.95
C VAL A 135 9.86 -5.86 -5.17
N SER A 136 9.85 -7.12 -4.75
CA SER A 136 10.95 -8.07 -5.02
C SER A 136 11.22 -8.21 -6.52
N ALA A 137 10.17 -8.24 -7.34
CA ALA A 137 10.26 -8.25 -8.81
C ALA A 137 10.56 -6.88 -9.45
N GLY A 138 10.89 -5.85 -8.66
CA GLY A 138 11.19 -4.49 -9.15
C GLY A 138 10.00 -3.81 -9.82
N LEU A 139 8.77 -4.19 -9.46
CA LEU A 139 7.53 -3.75 -10.09
C LEU A 139 7.49 -3.97 -11.61
N SER A 140 8.28 -4.91 -12.15
CA SER A 140 8.43 -5.14 -13.59
C SER A 140 7.11 -5.54 -14.30
N ALA A 141 6.18 -6.16 -13.57
CA ALA A 141 4.85 -6.48 -14.08
C ALA A 141 3.91 -5.26 -14.07
N PRO A 142 3.05 -5.09 -15.08
CA PRO A 142 2.05 -4.03 -15.09
C PRO A 142 1.06 -4.22 -13.93
N LEU A 143 0.78 -3.14 -13.21
CA LEU A 143 -0.22 -3.11 -12.15
C LEU A 143 -1.59 -2.73 -12.72
N PRO A 144 -2.68 -3.35 -12.25
CA PRO A 144 -4.01 -2.96 -12.68
C PRO A 144 -4.36 -1.56 -12.19
N ALA A 145 -5.22 -0.85 -12.94
CA ALA A 145 -5.81 0.39 -12.47
C ALA A 145 -6.57 0.16 -11.15
N PRO A 146 -6.58 1.12 -10.20
CA PRO A 146 -7.17 0.91 -8.87
C PRO A 146 -8.62 0.42 -8.91
N GLY A 147 -9.45 1.00 -9.77
CA GLY A 147 -10.83 0.59 -9.92
C GLY A 147 -11.00 -0.85 -10.42
N ALA A 148 -10.14 -1.28 -11.35
CA ALA A 148 -10.16 -2.65 -11.87
C ALA A 148 -9.67 -3.66 -10.81
N ALA A 149 -8.63 -3.30 -10.06
CA ALA A 149 -8.11 -4.10 -8.94
C ALA A 149 -9.19 -4.28 -7.86
N LEU A 150 -9.86 -3.20 -7.48
CA LEU A 150 -10.92 -3.18 -6.49
C LEU A 150 -12.13 -4.00 -6.94
N ALA A 151 -12.60 -3.80 -8.18
CA ALA A 151 -13.71 -4.57 -8.72
C ALA A 151 -13.42 -6.08 -8.73
N ARG A 152 -12.16 -6.48 -9.02
CA ARG A 152 -11.74 -7.88 -8.97
C ARG A 152 -11.77 -8.44 -7.54
N ALA A 153 -11.21 -7.72 -6.57
CA ALA A 153 -11.18 -8.16 -5.17
C ALA A 153 -12.60 -8.32 -4.57
N LEU A 154 -13.53 -7.47 -5.00
CA LEU A 154 -14.92 -7.53 -4.57
C LEU A 154 -15.71 -8.66 -5.23
N ARG A 155 -15.32 -9.13 -6.43
CA ARG A 155 -15.99 -10.22 -7.15
C ARG A 155 -15.51 -11.62 -6.76
N ALA A 156 -14.33 -11.76 -6.17
CA ALA A 156 -13.86 -13.05 -5.66
C ALA A 156 -14.89 -13.63 -4.66
N PRO A 157 -15.10 -14.95 -4.57
CA PRO A 157 -15.94 -15.53 -3.53
C PRO A 157 -15.43 -15.15 -2.13
#